data_AF-A0A3P4B9I7-F1
#
_entry.id   AF-A0A3P4B9I7-F1
#
_cell.length_a   1.000
_cell.length_b   1.000
_cell.length_c   1.000
_cell.angle_alpha   90.00
_cell.angle_beta   90.00
_cell.angle_gamma   90.00
#
_symmetry.space_group_name_H-M   'P 1'
#
loop_
_entity.id
_entity.type
_entity.pdbx_description
1 polymer ?
#
loop_
_entity_poly.entity_id
_entity_poly.type
_entity_poly.pdbx_seq_one_letter_code
_entity_poly.pdbx_strand_id
1 'polypeptide(L)'
;MPLTWTPDPATVPWHDVQADEVWTEGPITAVDPEALLTVVGYSCEIVGPEPLEGLVVDAGAAGVTLSAPNTLAHVFPPVEIEYQIQGVTGFCANFDELPEEADEVIRYIPNPANTKDWTIRVSAKCSDGSTHTGDFVLRVWANFDPGRDQLKEAVNARRR
;
A
#
# COMPACT_ATOMS: atom_id res chain seq x y z
N MET A 1 -12.61 -22.40 19.76
CA MET A 1 -13.62 -21.31 19.76
C MET A 1 -13.11 -20.18 18.86
N PRO A 2 -13.96 -19.38 18.21
CA PRO A 2 -13.48 -18.28 17.38
C PRO A 2 -12.97 -17.13 18.27
N LEU A 3 -11.79 -16.60 17.96
CA LEU A 3 -11.31 -15.36 18.59
C LEU A 3 -12.15 -14.18 18.09
N THR A 4 -12.34 -13.19 18.95
CA THR A 4 -12.87 -11.89 18.56
C THR A 4 -11.71 -11.00 18.12
N TRP A 5 -11.76 -10.54 16.88
CA TRP A 5 -10.74 -9.68 16.29
C TRP A 5 -11.08 -8.21 16.54
N THR A 6 -10.06 -7.40 16.75
CA THR A 6 -10.15 -5.93 16.76
C THR A 6 -9.04 -5.41 15.88
N PRO A 7 -9.36 -4.77 14.74
CA PRO A 7 -10.69 -4.52 14.17
C PRO A 7 -11.42 -5.80 13.71
N ASP A 8 -12.70 -5.71 13.34
CA ASP A 8 -13.49 -6.86 12.86
C ASP A 8 -13.20 -7.15 11.37
N PRO A 9 -12.67 -8.35 11.02
CA PRO A 9 -12.37 -8.73 9.63
C PRO A 9 -13.61 -8.83 8.73
N ALA A 10 -14.83 -8.88 9.28
CA ALA A 10 -16.06 -8.81 8.48
C ALA A 10 -16.31 -7.42 7.88
N THR A 11 -15.55 -6.40 8.29
CA THR A 11 -15.63 -5.05 7.72
C THR A 11 -14.90 -4.98 6.38
N VAL A 12 -15.60 -4.63 5.30
CA VAL A 12 -15.02 -4.56 3.94
C VAL A 12 -15.25 -3.17 3.31
N PRO A 13 -14.17 -2.47 2.87
CA PRO A 13 -12.77 -2.72 3.23
C PRO A 13 -12.55 -2.45 4.73
N TRP A 14 -11.56 -3.11 5.33
CA TRP A 14 -11.22 -2.83 6.71
C TRP A 14 -10.54 -1.45 6.83
N HIS A 15 -9.67 -1.13 5.86
CA HIS A 15 -9.02 0.17 5.78
C HIS A 15 -8.92 0.64 4.32
N ASP A 16 -9.15 1.94 4.11
CA ASP A 16 -8.99 2.65 2.84
C ASP A 16 -7.82 3.63 2.98
N VAL A 17 -6.83 3.54 2.08
CA VAL A 17 -5.65 4.42 2.09
C VAL A 17 -5.41 5.04 0.72
N GLN A 18 -4.99 6.31 0.68
CA GLN A 18 -4.57 6.92 -0.59
C GLN A 18 -3.13 6.52 -0.92
N ALA A 19 -2.82 6.26 -2.19
CA ALA A 19 -1.49 5.79 -2.59
C ALA A 19 -0.36 6.77 -2.24
N ASP A 20 -0.62 8.07 -2.17
CA ASP A 20 0.33 9.13 -1.81
C ASP A 20 0.36 9.44 -0.30
N GLU A 21 -0.43 8.73 0.50
CA GLU A 21 -0.56 8.98 1.92
C GLU A 21 0.52 8.26 2.74
N VAL A 22 1.11 8.99 3.68
CA VAL A 22 1.88 8.39 4.76
C VAL A 22 0.91 7.97 5.85
N TRP A 23 0.80 6.67 6.09
CA TRP A 23 -0.18 6.11 7.01
C TRP A 23 0.44 5.09 7.96
N THR A 24 -0.19 4.91 9.11
CA THR A 24 0.11 3.85 10.10
C THR A 24 -1.17 3.51 10.83
N GLU A 25 -1.52 2.23 10.87
CA GLU A 25 -2.76 1.72 11.46
C GLU A 25 -2.48 0.48 12.30
N GLY A 26 -3.21 0.34 13.41
CA GLY A 26 -3.15 -0.83 14.28
C GLY A 26 -3.10 -0.48 15.77
N PRO A 27 -2.84 -1.48 16.63
CA PRO A 27 -2.59 -2.88 16.26
C PRO A 27 -3.87 -3.66 15.95
N ILE A 28 -3.81 -4.53 14.94
CA ILE A 28 -4.76 -5.63 14.77
C ILE A 28 -4.46 -6.68 15.85
N THR A 29 -5.47 -7.01 16.64
CA THR A 29 -5.39 -7.92 17.78
C THR A 29 -6.57 -8.90 17.80
N ALA A 30 -6.42 -9.97 18.54
CA ALA A 30 -7.45 -10.97 18.77
C ALA A 30 -7.52 -11.30 20.26
N VAL A 31 -8.74 -11.48 20.77
CA VAL A 31 -8.98 -11.89 22.16
C VAL A 31 -9.97 -13.05 22.19
N ASP A 32 -9.76 -13.96 23.13
CA ASP A 32 -10.77 -14.96 23.46
C ASP A 32 -11.79 -14.32 24.42
N PRO A 33 -13.06 -14.15 24.03
CA PRO A 33 -14.07 -13.53 24.89
C PRO A 33 -14.33 -14.33 26.18
N GLU A 34 -14.04 -15.63 26.20
CA GLU A 34 -14.21 -16.49 27.38
C GLU A 34 -12.93 -16.56 28.24
N ALA A 35 -11.84 -15.93 27.80
CA ALA A 35 -10.53 -15.92 28.46
C ALA A 35 -9.97 -17.34 28.75
N LEU A 36 -10.32 -18.33 27.93
CA LEU A 36 -9.82 -19.70 27.99
C LEU A 36 -8.50 -19.85 27.22
N LEU A 37 -8.27 -19.00 26.23
CA LEU A 37 -7.07 -18.95 25.39
C LEU A 37 -6.35 -17.61 25.53
N THR A 38 -5.03 -17.66 25.73
CA THR A 38 -4.18 -16.48 25.72
C THR A 38 -3.45 -16.40 24.38
N VAL A 39 -3.58 -15.27 23.67
CA VAL A 39 -2.78 -15.00 22.47
C VAL A 39 -1.36 -14.60 22.92
N VAL A 40 -0.36 -15.30 22.39
CA VAL A 40 1.05 -15.14 22.76
C VAL A 40 1.89 -14.48 21.67
N GLY A 41 1.34 -14.32 20.46
CA GLY A 41 2.04 -13.68 19.37
C GLY A 41 1.23 -13.62 18.09
N TYR A 42 1.68 -12.77 17.18
CA TYR A 42 1.05 -12.59 15.87
C TYR A 42 2.07 -12.81 14.75
N SER A 43 1.55 -13.15 13.58
CA SER A 43 2.27 -13.10 12.31
C SER A 43 1.33 -12.60 11.23
N CYS A 44 1.86 -12.01 10.17
CA CYS A 44 1.08 -11.44 9.09
C CYS A 44 1.63 -11.86 7.74
N GLU A 45 0.73 -12.15 6.81
CA GLU A 45 1.00 -12.44 5.41
C GLU A 45 0.19 -11.47 4.55
N ILE A 46 0.83 -10.89 3.53
CA ILE A 46 0.18 -10.01 2.56
C ILE A 46 -0.12 -10.84 1.32
N VAL A 47 -1.40 -11.06 1.05
CA VAL A 47 -1.89 -11.82 -0.09
C VAL A 47 -2.52 -10.87 -1.09
N GLY A 48 -1.95 -10.78 -2.28
CA GLY A 48 -2.41 -9.90 -3.34
C GLY A 48 -1.91 -10.30 -4.71
N PRO A 49 -2.32 -9.58 -5.77
CA PRO A 49 -1.90 -9.87 -7.14
C PRO A 49 -0.41 -9.59 -7.37
N GLU A 50 0.15 -8.66 -6.62
CA GLU A 50 1.55 -8.23 -6.68
C GLU A 50 2.07 -7.87 -5.27
N PRO A 51 3.39 -7.95 -5.04
CA PRO A 51 3.99 -7.46 -3.81
C PRO A 51 3.65 -5.99 -3.57
N LEU A 52 3.23 -5.65 -2.35
CA LEU A 52 2.93 -4.27 -1.97
C LEU A 52 4.19 -3.57 -1.46
N GLU A 53 5.01 -3.08 -2.37
CA GLU A 53 6.22 -2.33 -2.04
C GLU A 53 5.88 -1.04 -1.26
N GLY A 54 6.70 -0.72 -0.26
CA GLY A 54 6.47 0.42 0.64
C GLY A 54 5.63 0.11 1.88
N LEU A 55 4.89 -1.01 1.91
CA LEU A 55 4.20 -1.48 3.11
C LEU A 55 5.21 -2.07 4.12
N VAL A 56 5.16 -1.56 5.35
CA VAL A 56 5.89 -2.08 6.50
C VAL A 56 4.92 -2.75 7.45
N VAL A 57 5.23 -4.00 7.81
CA VAL A 57 4.44 -4.84 8.71
C VAL A 57 5.25 -5.11 9.97
N ASP A 58 4.77 -4.60 11.11
CA ASP A 58 5.33 -4.92 12.43
C ASP A 58 4.41 -5.89 13.17
N ALA A 59 4.84 -7.15 13.27
CA ALA A 59 4.10 -8.21 13.94
C ALA A 59 4.86 -8.68 15.18
N GLY A 60 4.23 -8.55 16.35
CA GLY A 60 4.83 -8.90 17.64
C GLY A 60 3.85 -9.59 18.57
N ALA A 61 4.12 -9.54 19.89
CA ALA A 61 3.19 -10.03 20.90
C ALA A 61 2.00 -9.07 21.12
N ALA A 62 2.18 -7.78 20.81
CA ALA A 62 1.17 -6.74 21.03
C ALA A 62 0.11 -6.66 19.91
N GLY A 63 0.29 -7.38 18.80
CA GLY A 63 -0.57 -7.33 17.62
C GLY A 63 0.22 -7.15 16.33
N VAL A 64 -0.50 -6.78 15.27
CA VAL A 64 0.07 -6.43 13.97
C VAL A 64 -0.22 -4.97 13.66
N THR A 65 0.82 -4.18 13.41
CA THR A 65 0.73 -2.80 12.94
C THR A 65 1.16 -2.74 11.49
N LEU A 66 0.40 -2.02 10.66
CA LEU A 66 0.71 -1.78 9.26
C LEU A 66 1.04 -0.31 9.06
N SER A 67 1.96 -0.01 8.15
CA SER A 67 2.29 1.37 7.79
C SER A 67 2.82 1.47 6.37
N ALA A 68 2.66 2.63 5.73
CA ALA A 68 3.47 3.01 4.57
C ALA A 68 4.19 4.33 4.86
N PRO A 69 5.37 4.30 5.49
CA PRO A 69 6.10 5.50 5.88
C PRO A 69 6.63 6.30 4.67
N ASN A 70 6.79 5.65 3.52
CA ASN A 70 7.26 6.26 2.27
C ASN A 70 6.17 6.29 1.20
N THR A 71 4.89 6.27 1.61
CA THR A 71 3.71 6.15 0.72
C THR A 71 3.66 4.81 -0.06
N LEU A 72 2.60 4.62 -0.83
CA LEU A 72 2.37 3.48 -1.73
C LEU A 72 2.28 3.96 -3.19
N ALA A 73 2.99 5.03 -3.55
CA ALA A 73 2.86 5.70 -4.85
C ALA A 73 3.13 4.79 -6.06
N HIS A 74 3.98 3.77 -5.89
CA HIS A 74 4.31 2.79 -6.94
C HIS A 74 3.16 1.81 -7.25
N VAL A 75 2.10 1.78 -6.45
CA VAL A 75 0.97 0.85 -6.63
C VAL A 75 0.22 1.10 -7.94
N PHE A 76 0.19 2.34 -8.42
CA PHE A 76 -0.48 2.72 -9.65
C PHE A 76 0.51 3.33 -10.64
N PRO A 77 1.44 2.53 -11.20
CA PRO A 77 2.36 3.04 -12.19
C PRO A 77 1.58 3.50 -13.42
N PRO A 78 2.02 4.56 -14.11
CA PRO A 78 1.39 5.00 -15.33
C PRO A 78 1.45 3.92 -16.42
N VAL A 79 0.54 3.99 -17.38
CA VAL A 79 0.53 3.06 -18.52
C VAL A 79 1.64 3.42 -19.50
N GLU A 80 1.84 4.72 -19.71
CA GLU A 80 2.82 5.24 -20.66
C GLU A 80 3.19 6.68 -20.32
N ILE A 81 4.49 6.96 -20.34
CA ILE A 81 5.04 8.31 -20.35
C ILE A 81 5.82 8.48 -21.66
N GLU A 82 5.34 9.37 -22.52
CA GLU A 82 6.02 9.78 -23.75
C GLU A 82 6.91 10.98 -23.44
N TYR A 83 8.19 10.89 -23.78
CA TYR A 83 9.17 11.94 -23.54
C TYR A 83 10.03 12.21 -24.77
N GLN A 84 10.80 13.29 -24.75
CA GLN A 84 11.69 13.69 -25.83
C GLN A 84 13.11 13.94 -25.35
N ILE A 85 14.10 13.47 -26.10
CA ILE A 85 15.53 13.79 -25.93
C ILE A 85 16.06 14.26 -27.28
N GLN A 86 16.55 15.50 -27.36
CA GLN A 86 17.15 16.09 -28.57
C GLN A 86 16.28 15.93 -29.83
N GLY A 87 14.96 16.05 -29.67
CA GLY A 87 14.02 15.90 -30.77
C GLY A 87 13.54 14.46 -31.01
N VAL A 88 14.11 13.45 -30.35
CA VAL A 88 13.78 12.03 -30.50
C VAL A 88 12.80 11.59 -29.41
N THR A 89 11.67 10.99 -29.81
CA THR A 89 10.65 10.48 -28.89
C THR A 89 11.06 9.16 -28.26
N GLY A 90 10.89 9.04 -26.95
CA GLY A 90 11.01 7.81 -26.17
C GLY A 90 9.78 7.54 -25.32
N PHE A 91 9.70 6.33 -24.77
CA PHE A 91 8.58 5.88 -23.93
C PHE A 91 9.13 5.17 -22.68
N CYS A 92 8.52 5.40 -21.52
CA CYS A 92 8.81 4.68 -20.28
C CYS A 92 7.54 4.36 -19.50
N ALA A 93 7.60 3.37 -18.61
CA ALA A 93 6.44 2.86 -17.88
C ALA A 93 6.24 3.53 -16.50
N ASN A 94 7.21 4.31 -16.03
CA ASN A 94 7.13 5.06 -14.78
C ASN A 94 8.11 6.24 -14.77
N PHE A 95 7.99 7.13 -13.78
CA PHE A 95 8.84 8.32 -13.67
C PHE A 95 10.29 8.00 -13.29
N ASP A 96 10.55 6.88 -12.60
CA ASP A 96 11.92 6.46 -12.23
C ASP A 96 12.72 5.98 -13.45
N GLU A 97 12.03 5.51 -14.49
CA GLU A 97 12.60 5.14 -15.79
C GLU A 97 12.78 6.33 -16.74
N LEU A 98 12.25 7.51 -16.39
CA LEU A 98 12.39 8.69 -17.23
C LEU A 98 13.87 9.12 -17.25
N PRO A 99 14.52 9.14 -18.43
CA PRO A 99 15.93 9.53 -18.51
C PRO A 99 16.13 10.96 -18.00
N GLU A 100 17.22 11.20 -17.26
CA GLU A 100 17.54 12.56 -16.78
C GLU A 100 17.70 13.57 -17.91
N GLU A 101 18.10 13.09 -19.09
CA GLU A 101 18.31 13.81 -20.34
C GLU A 101 17.01 14.16 -21.08
N ALA A 102 15.85 13.72 -20.57
CA ALA A 102 14.55 14.08 -21.14
C ALA A 102 14.34 15.60 -21.09
N ASP A 103 14.28 16.20 -22.27
CA ASP A 103 14.04 17.64 -22.47
C ASP A 103 12.58 18.01 -22.14
N GLU A 104 11.64 17.12 -22.49
CA GLU A 104 10.19 17.35 -22.31
C GLU A 104 9.43 16.02 -22.13
N VAL A 105 8.40 16.03 -21.28
CA VAL A 105 7.36 14.98 -21.24
C VAL A 105 6.22 15.44 -22.15
N ILE A 106 6.01 14.71 -23.25
CA ILE A 106 5.03 15.03 -24.30
C ILE A 106 3.63 14.58 -23.88
N ARG A 107 3.52 13.37 -23.33
CA ARG A 107 2.23 12.73 -23.02
C ARG A 107 2.33 11.82 -21.80
N TYR A 108 1.24 11.76 -21.06
CA TYR A 108 1.08 10.94 -19.87
C TYR A 108 -0.24 10.18 -19.94
N ILE A 109 -0.20 8.85 -19.82
CA ILE A 109 -1.39 7.99 -19.73
C ILE A 109 -1.44 7.40 -18.31
N PRO A 110 -2.37 7.84 -17.44
CA PRO A 110 -2.50 7.31 -16.09
C PRO A 110 -2.99 5.85 -16.11
N ASN A 111 -2.73 5.14 -15.02
CA ASN A 111 -3.35 3.84 -14.78
C ASN A 111 -4.88 3.98 -14.75
N PRO A 112 -5.64 3.19 -15.52
CA PRO A 112 -7.11 3.24 -15.49
C PRO A 112 -7.71 2.63 -14.22
N ALA A 113 -6.94 1.86 -13.43
CA ALA A 113 -7.38 1.32 -12.16
C ALA A 113 -7.39 2.43 -11.08
N ASN A 114 -8.53 2.62 -10.43
CA ASN A 114 -8.67 3.59 -9.34
C ASN A 114 -8.50 2.97 -7.95
N THR A 115 -8.58 1.65 -7.84
CA THR A 115 -8.40 0.93 -6.57
C THR A 115 -7.72 -0.41 -6.80
N LYS A 116 -6.95 -0.84 -5.80
CA LYS A 116 -6.42 -2.20 -5.69
C LYS A 116 -6.57 -2.68 -4.25
N ASP A 117 -6.96 -3.95 -4.09
CA ASP A 117 -7.23 -4.55 -2.79
C ASP A 117 -6.18 -5.62 -2.48
N TRP A 118 -5.64 -5.59 -1.26
CA TRP A 118 -4.81 -6.65 -0.69
C TRP A 118 -5.54 -7.29 0.47
N THR A 119 -5.36 -8.61 0.61
CA THR A 119 -5.77 -9.34 1.80
C THR A 119 -4.60 -9.38 2.78
N ILE A 120 -4.77 -8.75 3.93
CA ILE A 120 -3.88 -8.84 5.07
C ILE A 120 -4.35 -10.03 5.91
N ARG A 121 -3.64 -11.15 5.82
CA ARG A 121 -3.92 -12.34 6.64
C ARG A 121 -3.13 -12.25 7.94
N VAL A 122 -3.84 -12.06 9.04
CA VAL A 122 -3.24 -12.02 10.39
C VAL A 122 -3.50 -13.34 11.11
N SER A 123 -2.45 -13.93 11.64
CA SER A 123 -2.50 -15.18 12.41
C SER A 123 -2.14 -14.91 13.87
N ALA A 124 -3.08 -15.18 14.77
CA ALA A 124 -2.88 -15.16 16.22
C ALA A 124 -2.45 -16.55 16.70
N LYS A 125 -1.31 -16.63 17.38
CA LYS A 125 -0.76 -17.84 17.99
C LYS A 125 -1.19 -17.88 19.45
N CYS A 126 -1.82 -18.97 19.87
CA CYS A 126 -2.34 -19.14 21.22
C CYS A 126 -1.39 -19.98 22.10
N SER A 127 -1.53 -19.84 23.41
CA SER A 127 -0.72 -20.53 24.43
C SER A 127 -0.87 -22.07 24.40
N ASP A 128 -1.97 -22.59 23.85
CA ASP A 128 -2.23 -24.01 23.68
C ASP A 128 -1.60 -24.60 22.39
N GLY A 129 -0.91 -23.76 21.61
CA GLY A 129 -0.31 -24.12 20.33
C GLY A 129 -1.26 -24.00 19.13
N SER A 130 -2.52 -23.64 19.34
CA SER A 130 -3.46 -23.36 18.25
C SER A 130 -3.12 -22.06 17.52
N THR A 131 -3.58 -21.93 16.28
CA THR A 131 -3.44 -20.72 15.47
C THR A 131 -4.79 -20.37 14.87
N HIS A 132 -5.17 -19.10 14.99
CA HIS A 132 -6.41 -18.55 14.45
C HIS A 132 -6.10 -17.44 13.46
N THR A 133 -6.79 -17.41 12.33
CA THR A 133 -6.55 -16.44 11.26
C THR A 133 -7.73 -15.50 11.08
N GLY A 134 -7.43 -14.22 10.81
CA GLY A 134 -8.37 -13.20 10.37
C GLY A 134 -7.84 -12.58 9.07
N ASP A 135 -8.68 -12.54 8.04
CA ASP A 135 -8.35 -11.94 6.74
C ASP A 135 -8.98 -10.53 6.69
N PHE A 136 -8.15 -9.51 6.54
CA PHE A 136 -8.55 -8.10 6.48
C PHE A 136 -8.30 -7.54 5.08
N VAL A 137 -9.15 -6.64 4.61
CA VAL A 137 -8.98 -6.01 3.30
C VAL A 137 -8.37 -4.62 3.46
N LEU A 138 -7.17 -4.43 2.90
CA LEU A 138 -6.57 -3.12 2.69
C LEU A 138 -6.88 -2.67 1.26
N ARG A 139 -7.64 -1.60 1.10
CA ARG A 139 -7.92 -0.98 -0.20
C ARG A 139 -7.04 0.24 -0.37
N VAL A 140 -6.22 0.22 -1.41
CA VAL A 140 -5.42 1.37 -1.83
C VAL A 140 -6.15 2.07 -2.96
N TRP A 141 -6.36 3.37 -2.82
CA TRP A 141 -6.95 4.25 -3.83
C TRP A 141 -5.84 4.94 -4.62
N ALA A 142 -6.04 5.00 -5.93
CA ALA A 142 -5.23 5.83 -6.80
C ALA A 142 -5.61 7.30 -6.54
N ASN A 143 -4.82 7.99 -5.70
CA ASN A 143 -4.94 9.42 -5.56
C ASN A 143 -3.93 10.09 -6.48
N PHE A 144 -4.37 10.44 -7.68
CA PHE A 144 -3.57 11.23 -8.60
C PHE A 144 -3.73 12.73 -8.28
N ASP A 145 -3.28 13.20 -7.12
CA ASP A 145 -3.10 14.65 -6.90
C ASP A 145 -1.98 14.99 -5.90
N PRO A 146 -0.73 14.73 -6.28
CA PRO A 146 0.28 15.80 -6.20
C PRO A 146 1.11 15.95 -7.48
N GLY A 147 0.93 15.07 -8.48
CA GLY A 147 1.67 15.13 -9.74
C GLY A 147 1.35 16.36 -10.57
N ARG A 148 0.16 16.94 -10.47
CA ARG A 148 -0.17 18.18 -11.20
C ARG A 148 0.60 19.39 -10.67
N ASP A 149 0.84 19.42 -9.36
CA ASP A 149 1.57 20.51 -8.71
C ASP A 149 3.07 20.22 -8.61
N GLN A 150 3.52 18.97 -8.45
CA GLN A 150 4.94 18.59 -8.53
C GLN A 150 5.48 18.60 -9.97
N LEU A 151 4.73 18.16 -10.99
CA LEU A 151 5.16 18.37 -12.39
C LEU A 151 5.20 19.86 -12.71
N LYS A 152 4.22 20.65 -12.25
CA LYS A 152 4.28 22.11 -12.40
C LYS A 152 5.46 22.72 -11.66
N GLU A 153 5.75 22.32 -10.43
CA GLU A 153 6.85 22.86 -9.62
C GLU A 153 8.21 22.42 -10.13
N ALA A 154 8.39 21.15 -10.51
CA ALA A 154 9.64 20.65 -11.10
C ALA A 154 9.91 21.27 -12.48
N VAL A 155 8.86 21.43 -13.32
CA VAL A 155 8.97 22.14 -14.61
C VAL A 155 9.21 23.64 -14.40
N ASN A 156 8.57 24.28 -13.42
CA ASN A 156 8.79 25.69 -13.11
C ASN A 156 10.15 25.96 -12.46
N ALA A 157 10.69 25.03 -11.66
CA ALA A 157 12.00 25.12 -11.04
C ALA A 157 13.13 25.01 -12.08
N ARG A 158 12.94 24.25 -13.17
CA ARG A 158 13.89 24.18 -14.30
C ARG A 158 13.83 25.37 -15.27
N ARG A 159 12.81 26.24 -15.17
CA ARG A 159 12.63 27.42 -16.03
C ARG A 159 13.17 28.73 -15.42
N ARG A 160 13.84 28.67 -14.26
CA ARG A 160 14.47 29.82 -13.60
C ARG A 160 15.98 29.77 -13.69
#